data_AF-A0A3B8LQP9-F1
#
_entry.id   AF-A0A3B8LQP9-F1
#
_cell.length_a   1.000
_cell.length_b   1.000
_cell.length_c   1.000
_cell.angle_alpha   90.00
_cell.angle_beta   90.00
_cell.angle_gamma   90.00
#
_symmetry.space_group_name_H-M   'P 1'
#
loop_
_entity.id
_entity.type
_entity.pdbx_description
1 polymer ?
#
loop_
_entity_poly.entity_id
_entity_poly.type
_entity_poly.pdbx_seq_one_letter_code
_entity_poly.pdbx_strand_id
1 'polypeptide(L)'
;MWQRCMLVMYLMTIGHSALAADFYIDPASGNDNNSGSKSKPWKSLQAVFDGKKIQTQGWPALPYKAGMTLVDKHPGGVVKPGDTLWLLSGYYGAITISGHYNKGVITIAAVPGHTPQLKTLLVRASSHWKVKGIHVSPS
;
A
#
# COMPACT_ATOMS: atom_id res chain seq x y z
N MET A 1 11.93 36.87 46.09
CA MET A 1 12.96 35.88 46.48
C MET A 1 12.48 34.50 46.03
N TRP A 2 13.27 33.90 45.13
CA TRP A 2 13.41 32.47 44.80
C TRP A 2 12.36 31.70 43.97
N GLN A 3 12.70 31.62 42.67
CA GLN A 3 12.65 30.48 41.73
C GLN A 3 12.48 29.06 42.32
N ARG A 4 11.71 28.22 41.60
CA ARG A 4 12.22 27.05 40.83
C ARG A 4 11.04 26.44 40.04
N CYS A 5 10.97 26.66 38.74
CA CYS A 5 11.47 25.73 37.71
C CYS A 5 10.89 24.31 37.85
N MET A 6 9.74 24.04 37.22
CA MET A 6 9.52 22.77 36.51
C MET A 6 8.74 23.05 35.23
N LEU A 7 9.50 23.15 34.15
CA LEU A 7 9.06 23.15 32.77
C LEU A 7 8.51 21.75 32.47
N VAL A 8 7.21 21.54 32.66
CA VAL A 8 6.55 20.34 32.13
C VAL A 8 6.36 20.58 30.63
N MET A 9 7.37 20.16 29.87
CA MET A 9 7.32 20.06 28.41
C MET A 9 6.24 19.03 28.05
N TYR A 10 5.01 19.52 27.87
CA TYR A 10 3.92 18.75 27.30
C TYR A 10 4.27 18.53 25.82
N LEU A 11 4.88 17.38 25.51
CA LEU A 11 5.17 16.94 24.16
C LEU A 11 3.81 16.73 23.46
N MET A 12 3.30 17.78 22.81
CA MET A 12 2.18 17.69 21.88
C MET A 12 2.58 16.68 20.80
N THR A 13 2.11 15.46 20.96
CA THR A 13 2.13 14.49 19.87
C THR A 13 1.18 15.05 18.82
N ILE A 14 1.75 15.71 17.81
CA ILE A 14 1.02 16.06 16.60
C ILE A 14 0.63 14.72 15.99
N GLY A 15 -0.61 14.31 16.22
CA GLY A 15 -1.24 13.25 15.45
C GLY A 15 -1.19 13.69 14.00
N HIS A 16 -0.21 13.17 13.25
CA HIS A 16 -0.14 13.39 11.83
C HIS A 16 -1.34 12.67 11.23
N SER A 17 -2.41 13.42 10.92
CA SER A 17 -3.31 13.04 9.85
C SER A 17 -2.46 13.00 8.59
N ALA A 18 -1.90 11.83 8.30
CA ALA A 18 -1.16 11.63 7.07
C ALA A 18 -2.15 11.84 5.92
N LEU A 19 -1.89 12.86 5.10
CA LEU A 19 -2.55 12.98 3.81
C LEU A 19 -2.34 11.68 3.03
N ALA A 20 -3.34 11.28 2.24
CA ALA A 20 -3.21 10.16 1.31
C ALA A 20 -1.95 10.34 0.47
N ALA A 21 -1.03 9.38 0.54
CA ALA A 21 0.23 9.41 -0.18
C ALA A 21 0.09 8.75 -1.56
N ASP A 22 0.90 9.22 -2.49
CA ASP A 22 0.99 8.70 -3.85
C ASP A 22 2.30 7.93 -4.04
N PHE A 23 2.18 6.69 -4.52
CA PHE A 23 3.31 5.86 -4.92
C PHE A 23 3.22 5.52 -6.40
N TYR A 24 4.35 5.45 -7.08
CA TYR A 24 4.44 5.24 -8.53
C TYR A 24 5.16 3.94 -8.83
N ILE A 25 4.59 3.16 -9.75
CA ILE A 25 5.17 1.91 -10.22
C ILE A 25 5.34 2.02 -11.74
N ASP A 26 6.56 1.82 -12.22
CA ASP A 26 6.93 1.83 -13.62
C ASP A 26 7.69 0.54 -13.97
N PRO A 27 7.08 -0.42 -14.69
CA PRO A 27 7.72 -1.68 -15.03
C PRO A 27 8.84 -1.52 -16.08
N ALA A 28 8.85 -0.43 -16.84
CA ALA A 28 9.85 -0.17 -17.86
C ALA A 28 11.15 0.37 -17.25
N SER A 29 11.06 1.38 -16.39
CA SER A 29 12.25 2.10 -15.88
C SER A 29 12.43 2.09 -14.36
N GLY A 30 11.46 1.59 -13.59
CA GLY A 30 11.50 1.58 -12.13
C GLY A 30 12.52 0.61 -11.53
N ASN A 31 12.68 0.71 -10.20
CA ASN A 31 13.52 -0.18 -9.41
C ASN A 31 12.85 -0.47 -8.05
N ASP A 32 12.72 -1.73 -7.65
CA ASP A 32 12.01 -2.13 -6.42
C ASP A 32 12.68 -1.68 -5.11
N ASN A 33 13.96 -1.28 -5.20
CA ASN A 33 14.71 -0.67 -4.11
C ASN A 33 14.49 0.85 -3.98
N ASN A 34 13.76 1.46 -4.93
CA ASN A 34 13.41 2.87 -4.83
C ASN A 34 12.40 3.13 -3.69
N SER A 35 12.12 4.41 -3.43
CA SER A 35 11.13 4.84 -2.45
C SER A 35 9.68 4.73 -2.95
N GLY A 36 9.45 4.55 -4.25
CA GLY A 36 8.12 4.59 -4.85
C GLY A 36 7.63 6.01 -5.11
N SER A 37 8.48 7.03 -4.98
CA SER A 37 8.12 8.40 -5.36
C SER A 37 8.04 8.54 -6.88
N LYS A 38 7.43 9.62 -7.37
CA LYS A 38 7.33 9.89 -8.81
C LYS A 38 8.69 9.91 -9.54
N SER A 39 9.75 10.41 -8.90
CA SER A 39 11.11 10.46 -9.46
C SER A 39 11.92 9.18 -9.27
N LYS A 40 11.49 8.32 -8.36
CA LYS A 40 12.11 7.02 -8.07
C LYS A 40 11.00 5.98 -7.92
N PRO A 41 10.35 5.57 -9.02
CA PRO A 41 9.23 4.63 -8.97
C PRO A 41 9.71 3.22 -8.66
N TRP A 42 8.85 2.40 -8.05
CA TRP A 42 9.08 0.96 -7.97
C TRP A 42 8.93 0.31 -9.35
N LYS A 43 9.48 -0.89 -9.54
CA LYS A 43 9.40 -1.60 -10.82
C LYS A 43 8.17 -2.49 -10.91
N SER A 44 7.97 -3.33 -9.90
CA SER A 44 6.99 -4.40 -9.91
C SER A 44 5.86 -4.13 -8.93
N LEU A 45 4.63 -4.13 -9.44
CA LEU A 45 3.45 -4.04 -8.59
C LEU A 45 3.35 -5.25 -7.65
N GLN A 46 3.67 -6.46 -8.15
CA GLN A 46 3.65 -7.67 -7.30
C GLN A 46 4.68 -7.58 -6.16
N ALA A 47 5.87 -7.02 -6.43
CA ALA A 47 6.91 -6.85 -5.41
C ALA A 47 6.50 -5.86 -4.29
N VAL A 48 5.52 -4.98 -4.51
CA VAL A 48 4.96 -4.13 -3.45
C VAL A 48 4.24 -4.97 -2.39
N PHE A 49 3.47 -5.98 -2.82
CA PHE A 49 2.78 -6.91 -1.93
C PHE A 49 3.77 -7.87 -1.26
N ASP A 50 4.61 -8.53 -2.06
CA ASP A 50 5.55 -9.56 -1.57
C ASP A 50 6.64 -8.95 -0.68
N GLY A 51 7.07 -7.72 -0.99
CA GLY A 51 8.05 -6.94 -0.25
C GLY A 51 7.50 -6.28 1.01
N LYS A 52 6.28 -6.62 1.45
CA LYS A 52 5.68 -6.14 2.70
C LYS A 52 5.57 -4.62 2.79
N LYS A 53 5.45 -3.93 1.65
CA LYS A 53 5.40 -2.46 1.60
C LYS A 53 4.03 -1.90 2.00
N ILE A 54 3.01 -2.76 2.14
CA ILE A 54 1.63 -2.39 2.45
C ILE A 54 1.30 -2.73 3.91
N GLN A 55 0.91 -1.72 4.68
CA GLN A 55 0.35 -1.90 6.01
C GLN A 55 -1.10 -2.37 5.88
N THR A 56 -1.36 -3.60 6.30
CA THR A 56 -2.66 -4.27 6.13
C THR A 56 -3.00 -5.08 7.38
N GLN A 57 -4.06 -5.89 7.33
CA GLN A 57 -4.36 -6.88 8.36
C GLN A 57 -4.43 -8.28 7.77
N GLY A 58 -4.32 -9.29 8.63
CA GLY A 58 -4.47 -10.69 8.28
C GLY A 58 -4.97 -11.53 9.45
N TRP A 59 -5.37 -12.76 9.17
CA TRP A 59 -5.67 -13.73 10.22
C TRP A 59 -4.39 -14.09 10.96
N PRO A 60 -4.40 -14.15 12.30
CA PRO A 60 -3.21 -14.48 13.10
C PRO A 60 -2.73 -15.92 12.86
N ALA A 61 -3.64 -16.82 12.47
CA ALA A 61 -3.34 -18.18 12.05
C ALA A 61 -4.42 -18.70 11.09
N LEU A 62 -4.11 -19.76 10.34
CA LEU A 62 -5.05 -20.50 9.50
C LEU A 62 -5.04 -21.98 9.90
N PRO A 63 -6.17 -22.71 9.81
CA PRO A 63 -7.51 -22.23 9.43
C PRO A 63 -8.14 -21.33 10.49
N TYR A 64 -9.21 -20.62 10.12
CA TYR A 64 -9.99 -19.79 11.04
C TYR A 64 -10.53 -20.60 12.22
N LYS A 65 -10.52 -20.00 13.41
CA LYS A 65 -11.24 -20.49 14.59
C LYS A 65 -12.18 -19.41 15.10
N ALA A 66 -13.34 -19.83 15.62
CA ALA A 66 -14.30 -18.91 16.22
C ALA A 66 -13.62 -18.01 17.27
N GLY A 67 -13.91 -16.71 17.22
CA GLY A 67 -13.30 -15.70 18.10
C GLY A 67 -11.98 -15.11 17.59
N MET A 68 -11.39 -15.60 16.49
CA MET A 68 -10.25 -14.92 15.86
C MET A 68 -10.67 -13.57 15.27
N THR A 69 -9.81 -12.57 15.44
CA THR A 69 -9.92 -11.26 14.82
C THR A 69 -8.72 -11.00 13.92
N LEU A 70 -8.86 -10.07 12.98
CA LEU A 70 -7.76 -9.64 12.13
C LEU A 70 -6.72 -8.88 12.96
N VAL A 71 -5.45 -9.20 12.76
CA VAL A 71 -4.30 -8.53 13.40
C VAL A 71 -3.48 -7.76 12.38
N ASP A 72 -2.78 -6.72 12.82
CA ASP A 72 -1.94 -5.91 11.93
C ASP A 72 -0.84 -6.77 11.31
N LYS A 73 -0.74 -6.67 9.98
CA LYS A 73 0.24 -7.35 9.14
C LYS A 73 1.08 -6.28 8.46
N HIS A 74 2.39 -6.36 8.66
CA HIS A 74 3.35 -5.35 8.17
C HIS A 74 3.08 -3.94 8.72
N PRO A 75 3.09 -3.74 10.06
CA PRO A 75 2.83 -2.43 10.66
C PRO A 75 3.79 -1.31 10.21
N GLY A 76 4.97 -1.67 9.68
CA GLY A 76 5.93 -0.73 9.07
C GLY A 76 5.78 -0.52 7.57
N GLY A 77 4.73 -1.05 6.94
CA GLY A 77 4.45 -0.82 5.52
C GLY A 77 4.27 0.67 5.23
N VAL A 78 4.91 1.14 4.17
CA VAL A 78 4.87 2.56 3.78
C VAL A 78 3.53 2.95 3.12
N VAL A 79 2.86 2.00 2.48
CA VAL A 79 1.53 2.18 1.86
C VAL A 79 0.46 1.87 2.89
N LYS A 80 -0.45 2.81 3.11
CA LYS A 80 -1.46 2.80 4.18
C LYS A 80 -2.87 3.01 3.61
N PRO A 81 -3.92 2.73 4.41
CA PRO A 81 -5.29 3.12 4.06
C PRO A 81 -5.37 4.61 3.69
N GLY A 82 -6.01 4.91 2.56
CA GLY A 82 -6.10 6.24 1.95
C GLY A 82 -5.20 6.42 0.73
N ASP A 83 -4.08 5.70 0.66
CA ASP A 83 -3.04 5.91 -0.35
C ASP A 83 -3.40 5.39 -1.74
N THR A 84 -2.66 5.88 -2.75
CA THR A 84 -2.80 5.45 -4.14
C THR A 84 -1.49 4.91 -4.71
N LEU A 85 -1.57 3.72 -5.32
CA LEU A 85 -0.55 3.13 -6.19
C LEU A 85 -0.86 3.49 -7.65
N TRP A 86 -0.13 4.46 -8.18
CA TRP A 86 -0.21 4.93 -9.55
C TRP A 86 0.65 4.07 -10.49
N LEU A 87 0.02 3.51 -11.51
CA LEU A 87 0.65 2.65 -12.51
C LEU A 87 0.92 3.46 -13.78
N LEU A 88 2.19 3.49 -14.19
CA LEU A 88 2.58 4.00 -15.51
C LEU A 88 2.29 2.95 -16.59
N SER A 89 2.43 3.34 -17.85
CA SER A 89 2.24 2.43 -18.99
C SER A 89 3.28 1.32 -18.96
N GLY A 90 2.85 0.10 -19.27
CA GLY A 90 3.74 -1.06 -19.38
C GLY A 90 3.05 -2.35 -18.94
N TYR A 91 3.79 -3.45 -19.03
CA TYR A 91 3.30 -4.79 -18.72
C TYR A 91 3.71 -5.21 -17.30
N TYR A 92 2.71 -5.48 -16.45
CA TYR A 92 2.88 -5.85 -15.05
C TYR A 92 2.77 -7.36 -14.80
N GLY A 93 2.45 -8.15 -15.82
CA GLY A 93 2.26 -9.59 -15.68
C GLY A 93 1.03 -9.94 -14.83
N ALA A 94 1.11 -11.08 -14.13
CA ALA A 94 0.05 -11.58 -13.27
C ALA A 94 0.14 -10.93 -11.88
N ILE A 95 -0.96 -10.33 -11.43
CA ILE A 95 -1.05 -9.68 -10.11
C ILE A 95 -1.97 -10.48 -9.19
N THR A 96 -1.48 -10.78 -7.99
CA THR A 96 -2.23 -11.48 -6.94
C THR A 96 -2.24 -10.66 -5.65
N ILE A 97 -3.45 -10.32 -5.20
CA ILE A 97 -3.73 -9.67 -3.92
C ILE A 97 -4.45 -10.68 -3.03
N SER A 98 -3.67 -11.42 -2.25
CA SER A 98 -4.19 -12.48 -1.37
C SER A 98 -3.91 -12.19 0.10
N GLY A 99 -4.93 -12.26 0.97
CA GLY A 99 -4.73 -12.11 2.42
C GLY A 99 -4.29 -10.71 2.85
N HIS A 100 -4.86 -9.68 2.22
CA HIS A 100 -4.63 -8.27 2.57
C HIS A 100 -5.96 -7.59 2.90
N TYR A 101 -6.27 -7.50 4.19
CA TYR A 101 -7.49 -6.88 4.71
C TYR A 101 -7.18 -5.48 5.22
N ASN A 102 -7.32 -4.46 4.39
CA ASN A 102 -6.93 -3.11 4.78
C ASN A 102 -7.97 -2.50 5.74
N LYS A 103 -7.55 -1.66 6.69
CA LYS A 103 -8.47 -0.91 7.59
C LYS A 103 -9.29 0.17 6.87
N GLY A 104 -8.91 0.52 5.65
CA GLY A 104 -9.60 1.46 4.76
C GLY A 104 -9.11 1.28 3.33
N VAL A 105 -9.65 2.06 2.39
CA VAL A 105 -9.40 1.88 0.95
C VAL A 105 -7.95 2.18 0.59
N ILE A 106 -7.29 1.25 -0.11
CA ILE A 106 -6.07 1.51 -0.87
C ILE A 106 -6.43 1.46 -2.36
N THR A 107 -6.01 2.48 -3.11
CA THR A 107 -6.34 2.60 -4.54
C THR A 107 -5.16 2.13 -5.40
N ILE A 108 -5.44 1.36 -6.45
CA ILE A 108 -4.52 1.05 -7.54
C ILE A 108 -5.12 1.68 -8.79
N ALA A 109 -4.39 2.57 -9.44
CA ALA A 109 -4.91 3.37 -10.53
C ALA A 109 -3.90 3.57 -11.64
N ALA A 110 -4.35 3.61 -12.88
CA ALA A 110 -3.53 4.16 -13.96
C ALA A 110 -3.30 5.66 -13.74
N VAL A 111 -2.06 6.12 -13.98
CA VAL A 111 -1.80 7.56 -14.17
C VAL A 111 -2.67 8.05 -15.35
N PRO A 112 -3.30 9.24 -15.28
CA PRO A 112 -4.08 9.76 -16.41
C PRO A 112 -3.28 9.75 -17.71
N GLY A 113 -3.88 9.19 -18.77
CA GLY A 113 -3.24 9.04 -20.09
C GLY A 113 -2.31 7.82 -20.23
N HIS A 114 -2.06 7.07 -19.16
CA HIS A 114 -1.29 5.82 -19.21
C HIS A 114 -2.19 4.58 -19.35
N THR A 115 -1.62 3.53 -19.92
CA THR A 115 -2.31 2.26 -20.21
C THR A 115 -1.55 1.08 -19.58
N PRO A 116 -1.62 0.89 -18.25
CA PRO A 116 -1.02 -0.25 -17.58
C PRO A 116 -1.74 -1.55 -17.95
N GLN A 117 -0.97 -2.56 -18.33
CA GLN A 117 -1.48 -3.86 -18.78
C GLN A 117 -1.10 -4.97 -17.81
N LEU A 118 -2.11 -5.72 -17.37
CA LEU A 118 -1.96 -6.89 -16.51
C LEU A 118 -2.38 -8.13 -17.30
N LYS A 119 -1.66 -9.23 -17.09
CA LYS A 119 -2.06 -10.54 -17.59
C LYS A 119 -3.33 -11.04 -16.89
N THR A 120 -3.33 -10.93 -15.56
CA THR A 120 -4.42 -11.37 -14.68
C THR A 120 -4.43 -10.49 -13.44
N LEU A 121 -5.61 -10.30 -12.85
CA LEU A 121 -5.77 -9.72 -11.51
C LEU A 121 -6.58 -10.68 -10.64
N LEU A 122 -5.93 -11.32 -9.67
CA LEU A 122 -6.59 -12.15 -8.67
C LEU A 122 -6.67 -11.39 -7.34
N VAL A 123 -7.88 -11.09 -6.89
CA VAL A 123 -8.14 -10.55 -5.55
C VAL A 123 -8.88 -11.60 -4.74
N ARG A 124 -8.23 -12.13 -3.70
CA ARG A 124 -8.77 -13.25 -2.91
C ARG A 124 -8.54 -13.01 -1.43
N ALA A 125 -9.56 -13.23 -0.60
CA ALA A 125 -9.43 -13.12 0.85
C ALA A 125 -8.78 -11.77 1.26
N SER A 126 -9.29 -10.69 0.70
CA SER A 126 -8.74 -9.33 0.80
C SER A 126 -9.89 -8.33 0.83
N SER A 127 -9.69 -7.16 1.45
CA SER A 127 -10.74 -6.14 1.59
C SER A 127 -10.21 -4.71 1.39
N HIS A 128 -11.11 -3.82 0.98
CA HIS A 128 -10.85 -2.39 0.74
C HIS A 128 -9.75 -2.11 -0.30
N TRP A 129 -9.91 -2.71 -1.48
CA TRP A 129 -9.13 -2.43 -2.67
C TRP A 129 -10.00 -1.69 -3.69
N LYS A 130 -9.51 -0.55 -4.18
CA LYS A 130 -10.12 0.14 -5.33
C LYS A 130 -9.18 0.02 -6.51
N VAL A 131 -9.65 -0.50 -7.63
CA VAL A 131 -8.85 -0.66 -8.85
C VAL A 131 -9.52 0.12 -9.98
N LYS A 132 -8.79 1.01 -10.67
CA LYS A 132 -9.35 1.85 -11.75
C LYS A 132 -8.38 2.09 -12.90
N GLY A 133 -8.91 2.12 -14.13
CA GLY A 133 -8.14 2.47 -15.33
C GLY A 133 -7.10 1.43 -15.77
N ILE A 134 -7.22 0.18 -15.32
CA ILE A 134 -6.28 -0.89 -15.65
C ILE A 134 -6.83 -1.74 -16.80
N HIS A 135 -5.96 -2.12 -17.74
CA HIS A 135 -6.26 -3.08 -18.80
C HIS A 135 -5.84 -4.49 -18.36
N VAL A 136 -6.76 -5.46 -18.48
CA VAL A 136 -6.47 -6.87 -18.18
C VAL A 136 -6.70 -7.70 -19.44
N SER A 137 -5.66 -8.36 -19.92
CA SER A 137 -5.72 -9.22 -21.10
C SER A 137 -4.72 -10.37 -20.97
N PRO A 138 -5.07 -11.62 -21.33
CA PRO A 138 -4.14 -12.74 -21.31
C PRO A 138 -3.00 -12.63 -22.36
N SER A 139 -3.14 -11.69 -23.30
CA SER A 139 -2.22 -11.40 -24.43
C SER A 139 -2.14 -9.91 -24.72
#